data_AF-A0A7S2MYU1-F1
#
_entry.id   AF-A0A7S2MYU1-F1
#
_cell.length_a   1.000
_cell.length_b   1.000
_cell.length_c   1.000
_cell.angle_alpha   90.00
_cell.angle_beta   90.00
_cell.angle_gamma   90.00
#
_symmetry.space_group_name_H-M   'P 1'
#
loop_
_entity.id
_entity.type
_entity.pdbx_description
1 polymer ?
#
loop_
_entity_poly.entity_id
_entity_poly.type
_entity_poly.pdbx_seq_one_letter_code
_entity_poly.pdbx_strand_id
1 'polypeptide(L)'
;PSVSSGPAIGIGWKYDQSCKISVDVDKYEEFHPPRRTRRNLQMPPSAREDRLKEFGYSRREIMNSIYEIQKDKRRQMRLGGNKNKTLKEPWMEIAFESARRKLKRLVQCKKRDNFLYEEW
;
A
#
# COMPACT_ATOMS: atom_id res chain seq x y z
N PRO A 1 -8.13 9.80 -4.58
CA PRO A 1 -6.72 10.03 -4.21
C PRO A 1 -6.58 10.03 -2.68
N SER A 2 -5.69 9.22 -2.10
CA SER A 2 -5.48 9.15 -0.65
C SER A 2 -4.17 9.85 -0.29
N VAL A 3 -4.25 10.84 0.59
CA VAL A 3 -3.12 11.68 1.03
C VAL A 3 -3.08 11.68 2.54
N SER A 4 -1.91 11.63 3.18
CA SER A 4 -1.83 11.60 4.65
C SER A 4 -2.38 12.89 5.28
N SER A 5 -2.05 14.04 4.71
CA SER A 5 -2.46 15.38 5.15
C SER A 5 -2.68 16.33 3.96
N GLY A 6 -3.39 17.43 4.18
CA GLY A 6 -3.63 18.48 3.18
C GLY A 6 -4.53 18.08 2.02
N PRO A 7 -4.71 18.98 1.03
CA PRO A 7 -5.67 18.78 -0.06
C PRO A 7 -5.11 17.82 -1.12
N ALA A 8 -5.91 16.87 -1.59
CA ALA A 8 -5.48 15.97 -2.66
C ALA A 8 -5.45 16.68 -4.01
N ILE A 9 -4.50 16.30 -4.86
CA ILE A 9 -4.45 16.72 -6.26
C ILE A 9 -4.60 15.47 -7.12
N GLY A 10 -5.36 15.61 -8.21
CA GLY A 10 -5.43 14.61 -9.29
C GLY A 10 -4.42 14.93 -10.38
N ILE A 11 -3.91 13.89 -11.04
CA ILE A 11 -3.11 14.04 -12.25
C ILE A 11 -4.02 13.69 -13.42
N GLY A 12 -4.27 14.67 -14.30
CA GLY A 12 -4.94 14.44 -15.58
C GLY A 12 -3.91 14.28 -16.68
N TRP A 13 -4.08 13.30 -17.56
CA TRP A 13 -3.28 13.16 -18.76
C TRP A 13 -4.08 13.70 -19.95
N LYS A 14 -3.63 14.83 -20.50
CA LYS A 14 -4.13 15.34 -21.78
C LYS A 14 -3.10 14.99 -22.83
N TYR A 15 -3.28 13.83 -23.47
CA TYR A 15 -2.37 13.38 -24.51
C TYR A 15 -2.43 14.36 -25.70
N ASP A 16 -1.26 14.84 -26.11
CA ASP A 16 -1.10 15.73 -27.25
C ASP A 16 -0.13 15.09 -28.24
N GLN A 17 -0.65 14.74 -29.41
CA GLN A 17 0.12 14.10 -30.48
C GLN A 17 1.25 15.01 -31.00
N SER A 18 1.07 16.33 -30.90
CA SER A 18 2.08 17.31 -31.35
C SER A 18 3.30 17.35 -30.41
N CYS A 19 3.15 16.93 -29.16
CA CYS A 19 4.22 16.83 -28.17
C CYS A 19 4.99 15.50 -28.25
N LYS A 20 4.80 14.70 -29.31
CA LYS A 20 5.47 13.40 -29.45
C LYS A 20 6.96 13.62 -29.74
N ILE A 21 7.81 13.13 -28.85
CA ILE A 21 9.26 13.09 -29.04
C ILE A 21 9.65 11.66 -29.39
N SER A 22 10.41 11.49 -30.48
CA SER A 22 11.04 10.22 -30.81
C SER A 22 12.49 10.26 -30.36
N VAL A 23 12.87 9.38 -29.45
CA VAL A 23 14.25 9.25 -28.95
C VAL A 23 14.69 7.82 -29.19
N ASP A 24 15.93 7.68 -29.65
CA ASP A 24 16.58 6.39 -29.79
C ASP A 24 16.85 5.77 -28.41
N VAL A 25 16.64 4.46 -28.28
CA VAL A 25 16.68 3.78 -26.98
C VAL A 25 18.08 3.81 -26.39
N ASP A 26 19.10 3.55 -27.21
CA ASP A 26 20.50 3.52 -26.76
C ASP A 26 20.93 4.91 -26.24
N LYS A 27 20.53 5.98 -26.94
CA LYS A 27 20.76 7.36 -26.47
C LYS A 27 20.01 7.68 -25.18
N TYR A 28 18.79 7.17 -25.00
CA TYR A 28 18.09 7.37 -23.74
C TYR A 28 18.83 6.68 -22.60
N GLU A 29 19.30 5.45 -22.81
CA GLU A 29 20.02 4.69 -21.77
C GLU A 29 21.36 5.33 -21.38
N GLU A 30 22.08 5.90 -22.34
CA GLU A 30 23.34 6.61 -22.10
C GLU A 30 23.15 7.85 -21.20
N PHE A 31 22.06 8.61 -21.40
CA PHE A 31 21.86 9.90 -20.74
C PHE A 31 20.76 9.91 -19.67
N HIS A 32 20.11 8.78 -19.36
CA HIS A 32 18.99 8.81 -18.43
C HIS A 32 19.45 9.27 -17.03
N PRO A 33 18.71 10.15 -16.36
CA PRO A 33 19.04 10.55 -15.00
C PRO A 33 18.89 9.36 -14.04
N PRO A 34 19.56 9.39 -12.87
CA PRO A 34 19.44 8.34 -11.88
C PRO A 34 17.98 8.14 -11.43
N ARG A 35 17.65 6.91 -11.01
CA ARG A 35 16.31 6.55 -10.55
C ARG A 35 15.87 7.50 -9.43
N ARG A 36 14.70 8.12 -9.60
CA ARG A 36 14.10 9.01 -8.60
C ARG A 36 13.85 8.25 -7.30
N THR A 37 14.22 8.86 -6.17
CA THR A 37 13.88 8.30 -4.87
C THR A 37 12.42 8.57 -4.53
N ARG A 38 11.86 7.87 -3.54
CA ARG A 38 10.49 8.09 -3.06
C ARG A 38 10.25 9.55 -2.65
N ARG A 39 11.26 10.22 -2.10
CA ARG A 39 11.18 11.64 -1.73
C ARG A 39 11.06 12.55 -2.95
N ASN A 40 11.76 12.23 -4.04
CA ASN A 40 11.68 12.99 -5.28
C ASN A 40 10.32 12.84 -5.99
N LEU A 41 9.57 11.78 -5.68
CA LEU A 41 8.23 11.54 -6.22
C LEU A 41 7.11 12.08 -5.32
N GLN A 42 7.44 12.56 -4.11
CA GLN A 42 6.45 13.03 -3.15
C GLN A 42 6.22 14.53 -3.29
N MET A 43 4.96 14.93 -3.47
CA MET A 43 4.57 16.35 -3.44
C MET A 43 4.19 16.77 -2.01
N PRO A 44 4.88 17.77 -1.41
CA PRO A 44 4.54 18.28 -0.09
C PRO A 44 3.10 18.82 -0.01
N PRO A 45 2.47 18.82 1.18
CA PRO A 45 1.13 19.39 1.36
C PRO A 45 1.03 20.87 1.01
N SER A 46 2.04 21.67 1.37
CA SER A 46 2.11 23.10 1.03
C SER A 46 2.12 23.33 -0.47
N ALA A 47 3.02 22.63 -1.18
CA ALA A 47 3.11 22.69 -2.64
C ALA A 47 1.79 22.31 -3.33
N ARG A 48 1.03 21.36 -2.77
CA ARG A 48 -0.32 21.04 -3.29
C ARG A 48 -1.31 22.18 -3.06
N GLU A 49 -1.32 22.78 -1.88
CA GLU A 49 -2.21 23.90 -1.59
C GLU A 49 -1.92 25.11 -2.48
N ASP A 50 -0.64 25.45 -2.66
CA ASP A 50 -0.20 26.55 -3.50
C ASP A 50 -0.58 26.30 -4.97
N ARG A 51 -0.38 25.07 -5.46
CA ARG A 51 -0.79 24.69 -6.82
C ARG A 51 -2.30 24.78 -7.05
N LEU A 52 -3.10 24.43 -6.05
CA LEU A 52 -4.57 24.57 -6.14
C LEU A 52 -4.99 26.06 -6.15
N LYS A 53 -4.31 26.91 -5.37
CA LYS A 53 -4.54 28.36 -5.42
C LYS A 53 -4.17 28.95 -6.78
N GLU A 54 -3.04 28.51 -7.36
CA GLU A 54 -2.63 28.90 -8.72
C GLU A 54 -3.66 28.51 -9.77
N PHE A 55 -4.34 27.36 -9.60
CA PHE A 55 -5.44 26.93 -10.45
C PHE A 55 -6.77 27.66 -10.19
N GLY A 56 -6.79 28.64 -9.27
CA GLY A 56 -7.95 29.48 -8.99
C GLY A 56 -8.95 28.89 -7.98
N TYR A 57 -8.61 27.79 -7.30
CA TYR A 57 -9.48 27.26 -6.25
C TYR A 57 -9.49 28.17 -5.02
N SER A 58 -10.69 28.45 -4.52
CA SER A 58 -10.85 29.22 -3.29
C SER A 58 -10.37 28.43 -2.07
N ARG A 59 -9.94 29.15 -1.03
CA ARG A 59 -9.57 28.53 0.25
C ARG A 59 -10.70 27.66 0.82
N ARG A 60 -11.96 28.05 0.61
CA ARG A 60 -13.13 27.30 1.06
C ARG A 60 -13.26 25.94 0.36
N GLU A 61 -13.07 25.90 -0.96
CA GLU A 61 -13.12 24.65 -1.73
C GLU A 61 -11.99 23.70 -1.34
N ILE A 62 -10.78 24.25 -1.14
CA ILE A 62 -9.63 23.49 -0.66
C ILE A 62 -9.95 22.85 0.70
N MET A 63 -10.48 23.62 1.65
CA MET A 63 -10.84 23.11 2.98
C MET A 63 -11.96 22.06 2.92
N ASN A 64 -12.98 22.29 2.10
CA ASN A 64 -14.06 21.31 1.90
C ASN A 64 -13.51 19.98 1.36
N SER A 65 -12.56 20.03 0.42
CA SER A 65 -11.92 18.81 -0.11
C SER A 65 -11.17 18.03 0.96
N ILE A 66 -10.44 18.73 1.85
CA ILE A 66 -9.70 18.12 2.96
C ILE A 66 -10.69 17.44 3.91
N TYR A 67 -11.79 18.11 4.23
CA TYR A 67 -12.83 17.58 5.11
C TYR A 67 -13.44 16.29 4.55
N GLU A 68 -13.83 16.28 3.28
CA GLU A 68 -14.39 15.09 2.64
C GLU A 68 -13.40 13.93 2.61
N ILE A 69 -12.11 14.18 2.31
CA ILE A 69 -11.07 13.15 2.38
C ILE A 69 -10.96 12.56 3.80
N GLN A 70 -10.97 13.40 4.84
CA GLN A 70 -10.90 12.92 6.22
C GLN A 70 -12.15 12.16 6.65
N LYS A 71 -13.33 12.61 6.21
CA LYS A 71 -14.60 11.91 6.43
C LYS A 71 -14.58 10.53 5.77
N ASP A 72 -14.09 10.43 4.54
CA ASP A 72 -13.95 9.15 3.84
C ASP A 72 -12.95 8.22 4.52
N LYS A 73 -11.80 8.73 4.97
CA LYS A 73 -10.85 7.95 5.78
C LYS A 73 -11.48 7.41 7.05
N ARG A 74 -12.23 8.24 7.78
CA ARG A 74 -12.95 7.82 8.99
C ARG A 74 -13.99 6.75 8.67
N ARG A 75 -14.73 6.91 7.57
CA ARG A 75 -15.67 5.89 7.07
C ARG A 75 -14.95 4.59 6.73
N GLN A 76 -13.83 4.65 6.02
CA GLN A 76 -13.03 3.46 5.68
C GLN A 76 -12.46 2.78 6.92
N MET A 77 -12.02 3.50 7.95
CA MET A 77 -11.58 2.90 9.21
C MET A 77 -12.73 2.19 9.93
N ARG A 78 -13.93 2.78 9.94
CA ARG A 78 -15.14 2.15 10.52
C ARG A 78 -15.58 0.89 9.76
N LEU A 79 -15.55 0.93 8.43
CA LEU A 79 -15.94 -0.20 7.58
C LEU A 79 -14.84 -1.28 7.50
N GLY A 80 -13.57 -0.86 7.45
CA GLY A 80 -12.38 -1.71 7.37
C GLY A 80 -11.98 -2.34 8.69
N GLY A 81 -12.36 -1.74 9.83
CA GLY A 81 -12.29 -2.37 11.16
C GLY A 81 -13.20 -3.60 11.32
N ASN A 82 -13.98 -3.92 10.28
CA ASN A 82 -14.88 -5.06 10.24
C ASN A 82 -14.42 -6.20 9.30
N LYS A 83 -13.14 -6.23 8.90
CA LYS A 83 -12.60 -7.38 8.12
C LYS A 83 -12.20 -8.58 9.00
N ASN A 84 -12.23 -8.43 10.32
CA ASN A 84 -11.90 -9.48 11.30
C ASN A 84 -13.07 -9.83 12.22
N LYS A 85 -14.33 -9.65 11.80
CA LYS A 85 -15.48 -10.18 12.56
C LYS A 85 -15.69 -11.70 12.41
N THR A 86 -14.76 -12.41 11.78
CA THR A 86 -14.71 -13.88 11.73
C THR A 86 -13.66 -14.50 12.64
N LEU A 87 -12.90 -13.73 13.42
CA LEU A 87 -12.09 -14.29 14.51
C LEU A 87 -12.15 -13.35 15.73
N LYS A 88 -13.31 -13.31 16.39
CA LYS A 88 -13.27 -13.48 17.85
C LYS A 88 -13.16 -14.98 18.09
N GLU A 89 -12.04 -15.58 17.68
CA GLU A 89 -11.64 -16.79 18.38
C GLU A 89 -11.20 -16.27 19.75
N PRO A 90 -11.95 -16.55 20.84
CA PRO A 90 -11.46 -16.20 22.16
C PRO A 90 -10.09 -16.82 22.26
N TRP A 91 -9.10 -16.11 22.78
CA TRP A 91 -7.74 -16.58 23.03
C TRP A 91 -7.64 -18.05 23.53
N MET A 92 -8.71 -18.57 24.15
CA MET A 92 -8.93 -19.97 24.50
C MET A 92 -8.89 -20.94 23.30
N GLU A 93 -9.49 -20.63 22.15
CA GLU A 93 -9.46 -21.49 20.95
C GLU A 93 -8.06 -21.56 20.35
N ILE A 94 -7.35 -20.42 20.27
CA ILE A 94 -5.94 -20.34 19.83
C ILE A 94 -5.04 -21.15 20.81
N ALA A 95 -5.30 -21.05 22.11
CA ALA A 95 -4.59 -21.82 23.13
C ALA A 95 -4.89 -23.32 23.02
N PHE A 96 -6.15 -23.69 22.79
CA PHE A 96 -6.59 -25.08 22.63
C PHE A 96 -5.98 -25.72 21.37
N GLU A 97 -5.95 -24.99 20.26
CA GLU A 97 -5.34 -25.46 19.03
C GLU A 97 -3.82 -25.64 19.18
N SER A 98 -3.17 -24.72 19.89
CA SER A 98 -1.74 -24.81 20.21
C SER A 98 -1.42 -26.02 21.10
N ALA A 99 -2.28 -26.30 22.09
CA ALA A 99 -2.17 -27.48 22.95
C ALA A 99 -2.36 -28.78 22.15
N ARG A 100 -3.39 -28.84 21.30
CA ARG A 100 -3.65 -29.98 20.40
C ARG A 100 -2.48 -30.24 19.45
N ARG A 101 -1.87 -29.19 18.88
CA ARG A 101 -0.69 -29.33 18.01
C ARG A 101 0.53 -29.87 18.76
N LYS A 102 0.76 -29.46 20.01
CA LYS A 102 1.85 -30.01 20.86
C LYS A 102 1.60 -31.48 21.22
N LEU A 103 0.37 -31.82 21.60
CA LEU A 103 0.00 -33.20 21.90
C LEU A 103 0.17 -34.11 20.68
N LYS A 104 -0.23 -33.64 19.48
CA LYS A 104 -0.03 -34.37 18.23
C LYS A 104 1.45 -34.66 17.93
N ARG A 105 2.38 -33.76 18.27
CA ARG A 105 3.82 -34.00 18.10
C ARG A 105 4.33 -35.08 19.05
N LEU A 106 3.81 -35.14 20.28
CA LEU A 106 4.17 -36.19 21.24
C LEU A 106 3.58 -37.55 20.85
N VAL A 107 2.40 -37.57 20.23
CA VAL A 107 1.77 -38.80 19.72
C VAL A 107 2.38 -39.25 18.38
N GLN A 108 2.90 -38.32 17.57
CA GLN A 108 3.59 -38.59 16.31
C GLN A 108 5.11 -38.73 16.43
N CYS A 109 5.61 -39.20 17.58
CA CYS A 109 6.89 -39.92 17.61
C CYS A 109 6.77 -41.21 16.77
N LYS A 110 6.71 -41.02 15.44
CA LYS A 110 6.65 -42.06 14.42
C LYS A 110 8.07 -42.57 14.21
N LYS A 111 8.21 -43.89 14.22
CA LYS A 111 9.45 -44.68 14.13
C LYS A 111 10.43 -44.10 13.11
N ARG A 112 11.72 -44.09 13.47
CA ARG A 112 12.83 -43.84 12.53
C ARG A 112 12.91 -45.04 11.59
N ASP A 113 12.45 -44.88 10.35
CA ASP A 113 12.75 -45.82 9.28
C ASP A 113 14.15 -45.47 8.74
N ASN A 114 15.19 -46.00 9.39
CA ASN A 114 16.56 -46.04 8.86
C ASN A 114 16.64 -47.19 7.83
N PHE A 115 16.12 -47.01 6.62
CA PHE A 115 16.20 -48.05 5.58
C PHE A 115 16.69 -47.57 4.20
N LEU A 116 17.24 -46.35 4.09
CA LEU A 116 17.54 -45.74 2.78
C LEU A 116 19.02 -45.56 2.45
N TYR A 117 19.96 -46.09 3.25
CA TYR A 117 21.40 -45.93 3.02
C TYR A 117 22.24 -47.18 3.36
N GLU A 118 21.80 -48.39 2.98
CA GLU A 118 22.67 -49.58 3.05
C GLU A 118 23.16 -50.10 1.69
N GLU A 119 22.80 -49.47 0.56
CA GLU A 119 23.30 -49.85 -0.76
C GLU A 119 23.70 -48.63 -1.58
N TRP A 120 24.81 -47.97 -1.24
CA TRP A 120 25.66 -47.17 -2.15
C TRP A 120 27.10 -47.19 -1.64
#